data_AF-X0UID8-F1
#
_entry.id   AF-X0UID8-F1
#
_cell.length_a   1.000
_cell.length_b   1.000
_cell.length_c   1.000
_cell.angle_alpha   90.00
_cell.angle_beta   90.00
_cell.angle_gamma   90.00
#
_symmetry.space_group_name_H-M   'P 1'
#
loop_
_entity.id
_entity.type
_entity.pdbx_description
1 polymer ?
#
loop_
_entity_poly.entity_id
_entity_poly.type
_entity_poly.pdbx_seq_one_letter_code
_entity_poly.pdbx_strand_id
1 'polypeptide(L)' 'MTGRGWYIIVYTDMATLQKRKSRGHTYWSIVESRRVNGKPRPVILEYLGTAETLLKRLTEGVPKKVRSYTHGDVAVMLDI' A
#
# COMPACT_ATOMS: atom_id res chain seq x y z
N MET A 1 27.74 -4.76 11.31
CA MET A 1 26.88 -3.84 12.08
C MET A 1 25.82 -3.26 11.15
N THR A 2 24.67 -3.91 11.03
CA THR A 2 23.50 -3.34 10.33
C THR A 2 22.36 -3.38 11.33
N GLY A 3 22.03 -2.23 11.90
CA GLY A 3 20.97 -2.09 12.89
C GLY A 3 19.66 -2.58 12.28
N ARG A 4 19.24 -3.80 12.65
CA ARG A 4 17.86 -4.22 12.50
C ARG A 4 17.04 -3.27 13.36
N GLY A 5 16.44 -2.26 12.73
CA GLY A 5 15.43 -1.44 13.37
C GLY A 5 14.35 -2.38 13.90
N TRP A 6 14.30 -2.50 15.22
CA TRP A 6 13.29 -3.27 15.93
C TRP A 6 11.96 -2.55 15.74
N TYR A 7 11.26 -2.85 14.66
CA TYR A 7 9.84 -2.57 14.61
C TYR A 7 9.22 -3.43 15.70
N ILE A 8 8.73 -2.77 16.76
CA ILE A 8 7.87 -3.37 17.77
C ILE A 8 6.73 -4.02 16.99
N ILE A 9 6.68 -5.36 16.98
CA ILE A 9 5.59 -6.11 16.34
C ILE A 9 4.38 -5.93 17.25
N VAL A 10 3.67 -4.82 17.08
CA VAL A 10 2.43 -4.56 17.78
C VAL A 10 1.40 -5.58 17.26
N TYR A 11 0.81 -6.35 18.18
CA TYR A 11 -0.25 -7.31 17.90
C TYR A 11 -1.60 -6.59 17.78
N THR A 12 -1.70 -5.61 16.90
CA THR A 12 -2.97 -5.00 16.54
C THR A 12 -3.51 -5.69 15.29
N ASP A 13 -4.70 -6.28 15.36
CA ASP A 13 -5.53 -6.68 14.20
C ASP A 13 -6.00 -5.46 13.38
N MET A 14 -5.30 -4.33 13.47
CA MET A 14 -5.66 -3.06 12.86
C MET A 14 -4.65 -2.73 11.77
N ALA A 15 -5.17 -2.27 10.63
CA ALA A 15 -4.34 -1.75 9.56
C ALA A 15 -3.55 -0.52 10.03
N THR A 16 -2.26 -0.49 9.75
CA THR A 16 -1.34 0.58 10.15
C THR A 16 -0.55 1.09 8.95
N LEU A 17 -0.15 2.38 8.99
CA LEU A 17 0.79 2.94 8.03
C LEU A 17 2.23 2.71 8.49
N GLN A 18 3.03 2.02 7.68
CA GLN A 18 4.44 1.78 7.95
C GLN A 18 5.34 2.53 6.97
N LYS A 19 6.31 3.26 7.51
CA LYS A 19 7.37 3.92 6.74
C LYS A 19 8.59 3.01 6.61
N ARG A 20 9.19 3.00 5.42
CA ARG A 20 10.46 2.33 5.10
C ARG A 20 11.37 3.29 4.36
N LYS A 21 12.60 3.47 4.85
CA LYS A 21 13.64 4.21 4.12
C LYS A 21 14.38 3.28 3.16
N SER A 22 14.53 3.68 1.91
CA SER A 22 15.33 2.97 0.90
C SER A 22 15.91 3.96 -0.11
N ARG A 23 17.22 3.84 -0.39
CA ARG A 23 17.94 4.69 -1.36
C ARG A 23 17.69 6.20 -1.16
N GLY A 24 17.67 6.67 0.09
CA GLY A 24 17.41 8.07 0.42
C GLY A 24 15.93 8.49 0.43
N HIS A 25 15.03 7.68 -0.10
CA HIS A 25 13.59 7.97 -0.14
C HIS A 25 12.84 7.28 1.00
N THR A 26 11.74 7.91 1.45
CA THR A 26 10.81 7.32 2.43
C THR A 26 9.57 6.84 1.71
N TYR A 27 9.30 5.55 1.85
CA TYR A 27 8.15 4.89 1.26
C TYR A 27 7.17 4.46 2.32
N TRP A 28 5.89 4.47 1.97
CA TRP A 28 4.79 4.16 2.86
C TRP A 28 4.03 2.92 2.36
N SER A 29 3.50 2.14 3.30
CA SER A 29 2.69 0.96 3.02
C SER A 29 1.63 0.80 4.09
N ILE A 30 0.48 0.27 3.70
CA ILE A 30 -0.54 -0.21 4.63
C ILE A 30 -0.17 -1.63 5.01
N VAL A 31 -0.04 -1.90 6.30
CA VAL A 31 0.39 -3.18 6.83
C VAL A 31 -0.60 -3.62 7.90
N GLU A 32 -0.93 -4.90 7.87
CA GLU A 32 -1.73 -5.56 8.90
C GLU A 32 -0.86 -6.61 9.60
N SER A 33 -1.04 -6.76 10.91
CA SER A 33 -0.38 -7.81 11.68
C SER A 33 -1.15 -9.11 11.49
N ARG A 34 -0.51 -10.15 10.93
CA ARG A 34 -1.12 -11.49 10.76
C ARG A 34 -0.18 -12.56 11.29
N ARG A 35 -0.72 -13.66 11.80
CA ARG A 35 0.10 -14.83 12.14
C ARG A 35 0.39 -15.64 10.88
N VAL A 36 1.66 -15.78 10.53
CA VAL A 36 2.13 -16.66 9.46
C VAL A 36 2.95 -17.77 10.12
N ASN A 37 2.49 -19.01 10.00
CA ASN A 37 3.08 -20.18 10.66
C ASN A 37 3.21 -19.98 12.18
N GLY A 38 2.14 -19.49 12.82
CA GLY A 38 2.07 -19.26 14.28
C GLY A 38 2.80 -18.02 14.80
N LYS A 39 3.65 -17.38 13.97
CA LYS A 39 4.44 -16.20 14.35
C LYS A 39 3.78 -14.93 13.80
N PRO A 40 3.67 -13.85 14.60
CA PRO A 40 3.15 -12.58 14.09
C PRO A 40 4.09 -12.02 13.02
N ARG A 41 3.53 -11.56 11.91
CA ARG A 41 4.24 -10.97 10.78
C ARG A 41 3.47 -9.75 10.28
N PRO A 42 4.17 -8.65 9.99
CA PRO A 42 3.59 -7.57 9.20
C PRO A 42 3.37 -8.05 7.76
N VAL A 43 2.12 -8.06 7.30
CA VAL A 43 1.74 -8.37 5.91
C VAL A 43 1.35 -7.07 5.22
N ILE A 44 2.02 -6.77 4.10
CA ILE A 44 1.73 -5.57 3.30
C ILE A 44 0.41 -5.80 2.56
N LEU A 45 -0.56 -4.92 2.81
CA LEU A 45 -1.84 -4.91 2.10
C LEU A 45 -1.74 -4.07 0.82
N GLU A 46 -1.14 -2.88 0.92
CA GLU A 46 -0.99 -1.97 -0.22
C GLU A 46 0.29 -1.14 -0.11
N TYR A 47 0.97 -0.95 -1.24
CA TYR A 47 2.15 -0.11 -1.34
C TYR A 47 1.77 1.29 -1.84
N LEU A 48 1.96 2.30 -0.98
CA LEU A 48 1.53 3.67 -1.26
C LEU A 48 2.59 4.51 -1.98
N GLY A 49 3.84 4.07 -2.01
CA GLY A 49 4.94 4.83 -2.61
C GLY A 49 5.44 5.95 -1.69
N THR A 50 5.91 7.06 -2.26
CA THR A 50 6.42 8.22 -1.51
C THR A 50 5.28 9.06 -0.94
N ALA A 51 5.59 9.98 -0.01
CA ALA A 51 4.60 10.91 0.54
C ALA A 51 3.94 11.76 -0.55
N GLU A 52 4.71 12.22 -1.54
CA GLU A 52 4.22 13.01 -2.68
C GLU A 52 3.24 12.21 -3.53
N THR A 53 3.57 10.96 -3.87
CA THR A 53 2.69 10.08 -4.64
C THR A 53 1.41 9.77 -3.87
N LEU A 54 1.51 9.55 -2.56
CA LEU A 54 0.34 9.34 -1.70
C LEU A 54 -0.55 10.59 -1.65
N LEU A 55 0.02 11.78 -1.44
CA LEU A 55 -0.73 13.03 -1.44
C LEU A 55 -1.46 13.23 -2.76
N LYS A 56 -0.75 13.04 -3.88
CA LYS A 56 -1.31 13.14 -5.23
C LYS A 56 -2.53 12.23 -5.41
N ARG A 57 -2.42 10.95 -5.00
CA ARG A 57 -3.55 9.99 -5.05
C ARG A 57 -4.73 10.41 -4.19
N LEU A 58 -4.49 11.04 -3.03
CA LEU A 58 -5.54 11.51 -2.13
C LEU A 58 -6.24 12.77 -2.66
N THR A 59 -5.50 13.66 -3.32
CA THR A 59 -6.03 14.93 -3.84
C THR A 59 -6.66 14.80 -5.22
N GLU A 60 -6.06 14.03 -6.11
CA GLU A 60 -6.53 13.84 -7.49
C GLU A 60 -7.43 12.60 -7.64
N GLY A 61 -7.49 11.76 -6.61
CA GLY A 61 -8.21 10.48 -6.63
C GLY A 61 -7.43 9.35 -7.31
N VAL A 62 -8.06 8.19 -7.37
CA VAL A 62 -7.52 7.05 -8.11
C VAL A 62 -7.83 7.25 -9.59
N PRO A 63 -6.82 7.29 -10.49
CA PRO A 63 -7.09 7.45 -11.91
C PRO A 63 -7.93 6.28 -12.41
N LYS A 64 -9.16 6.57 -12.89
CA LYS A 64 -10.04 5.60 -13.54
C LYS A 64 -9.48 5.23 -14.92
N LYS A 65 -8.37 4.46 -14.96
CA LYS A 65 -7.76 4.03 -16.21
C LYS A 65 -8.19 2.60 -16.52
N VAL A 66 -9.16 2.47 -17.42
CA VAL A 66 -9.66 1.18 -17.91
C VAL A 66 -8.95 0.86 -19.22
N ARG A 67 -8.35 -0.33 -19.33
CA ARG A 67 -7.85 -0.87 -20.59
C ARG A 67 -8.72 -2.04 -20.99
N SER A 68 -9.52 -1.86 -22.04
CA SER A 68 -10.32 -2.92 -22.63
C SER A 68 -9.75 -3.33 -23.98
N TYR A 69 -9.93 -4.61 -24.30
CA TYR A 69 -9.61 -5.19 -25.59
C TYR A 69 -10.88 -5.43 -26.43
N THR A 70 -12.07 -5.14 -25.89
CA THR A 70 -13.37 -5.17 -26.55
C THR A 70 -13.92 -3.75 -26.69
N HIS A 71 -14.39 -3.40 -27.89
CA HIS A 71 -14.69 -2.02 -28.27
C HIS A 71 -16.02 -1.47 -27.71
N GLY A 72 -16.83 -2.29 -27.01
CA GLY A 72 -18.17 -1.91 -26.50
C GLY A 72 -18.30 -1.84 -24.97
N ASP A 73 -17.59 -2.69 -24.23
CA ASP A 73 -17.79 -2.84 -22.77
C ASP A 73 -17.27 -1.66 -21.94
N VAL A 74 -16.39 -0.85 -22.54
CA VAL A 74 -15.72 0.28 -21.87
C VAL A 74 -16.72 1.36 -21.47
N ALA A 75 -17.67 1.68 -22.34
CA ALA A 75 -18.63 2.76 -22.11
C ALA A 75 -19.50 2.47 -20.89
N VAL A 76 -19.96 1.22 -20.76
CA VAL A 76 -20.81 0.78 -19.64
C VAL A 76 -20.05 0.78 -18.31
N MET A 77 -18.75 0.45 -18.32
CA MET A 77 -17.94 0.37 -17.11
C MET A 77 -17.54 1.74 -16.53
N LEU A 78 -17.58 2.80 -17.34
CA LEU A 78 -17.16 4.15 -16.97
C LEU A 78 -18.33 5.07 -16.58
N ASP A 79 -19.57 4.69 -16.93
CA ASP A 79 -20.80 5.46 -16.68
C ASP A 79 -21.46 5.14 -15.30
N ILE A 80 -20.74 4.43 -14.42
CA ILE A 80 -21.12 4.07 -13.05
C ILE A 80 -20.17 4.75 -12.04
#